data_AF-A0AAJ1XY90-F1
#
_entry.id   AF-A0AAJ1XY90-F1
#
_cell.length_a   1.000
_cell.length_b   1.000
_cell.length_c   1.000
_cell.angle_alpha   90.00
_cell.angle_beta   90.00
_cell.angle_gamma   90.00
#
_symmetry.space_group_name_H-M   'P 1'
#
loop_
_entity.id
_entity.type
_entity.pdbx_description
1 polymer ?
#
loop_
_entity_poly.entity_id
_entity_poly.type
_entity_poly.pdbx_seq_one_letter_code
_entity_poly.pdbx_strand_id
1 'polypeptide(L)'
;MKTYKVAGVYLYPLCDVSTKTIYGFNTEDTPFTPFGRQRLEHKSLQSLVYQELRKLMESKILNRMVEYLDNRISRYSMKSGKCEITKQFLPAKAVHCHHYLPKSLGGDDKFDNLRIIHKDIHLLIHTTNKMIIDHYVNELKLLPEQIAKINLYRKMCNLQNIQ
;
A
#
# COMPACT_ATOMS: atom_id res chain seq x y z
N MET A 1 -38.70 -10.73 17.51
CA MET A 1 -38.52 -9.31 17.88
C MET A 1 -38.68 -8.47 16.62
N LYS A 2 -39.44 -7.36 16.64
CA LYS A 2 -39.64 -6.50 15.46
C LYS A 2 -38.55 -5.42 15.44
N THR A 3 -37.76 -5.38 14.37
CA THR A 3 -36.76 -4.33 14.13
C THR A 3 -37.43 -3.17 13.39
N TYR A 4 -37.28 -1.95 13.90
CA TYR A 4 -37.90 -0.75 13.32
C TYR A 4 -36.87 0.03 12.51
N LYS A 5 -37.27 0.56 11.35
CA LYS A 5 -36.43 1.42 10.50
C LYS A 5 -36.89 2.86 10.63
N VAL A 6 -36.01 3.75 11.09
CA VAL A 6 -36.28 5.18 11.26
C VAL A 6 -35.23 5.96 10.46
N ALA A 7 -35.69 6.83 9.56
CA ALA A 7 -34.81 7.68 8.72
C ALA A 7 -33.68 6.93 7.97
N GLY A 8 -33.93 5.68 7.54
CA GLY A 8 -32.94 4.86 6.82
C GLY A 8 -32.08 3.95 7.70
N VAL A 9 -32.09 4.14 9.03
CA VAL A 9 -31.30 3.38 10.00
C VAL A 9 -32.19 2.36 10.73
N TYR A 10 -31.71 1.13 10.88
CA TYR A 10 -32.39 0.11 11.67
C TYR A 10 -32.08 0.31 13.17
N LEU A 11 -33.12 0.41 13.99
CA LEU A 11 -33.02 0.42 15.44
C LEU A 11 -33.00 -1.02 15.94
N TYR A 12 -31.81 -1.46 16.34
CA TYR A 12 -31.63 -2.72 17.05
C TYR A 12 -31.88 -2.48 18.54
N PRO A 13 -32.82 -3.18 19.17
CA PRO A 13 -33.01 -3.10 20.61
C PRO A 13 -31.70 -3.43 21.33
N LEU A 14 -31.28 -2.58 22.27
CA LEU A 14 -30.03 -2.77 23.04
C LEU A 14 -29.97 -4.11 23.78
N CYS A 15 -31.12 -4.76 24.01
CA CYS A 15 -31.21 -6.08 24.62
C CYS A 15 -30.55 -7.20 23.79
N ASP A 16 -30.33 -7.01 22.49
CA ASP A 16 -29.59 -7.96 21.64
C ASP A 16 -28.07 -7.73 21.64
N VAL A 17 -27.58 -6.67 22.29
CA VAL A 17 -26.14 -6.38 22.40
C VAL A 17 -25.66 -6.79 23.79
N SER A 18 -25.19 -8.03 23.92
CA SER A 18 -24.56 -8.52 25.14
C SER A 18 -23.03 -8.37 25.07
N THR A 19 -22.42 -7.72 26.07
CA THR A 19 -20.96 -7.73 26.23
C THR A 19 -20.48 -9.03 26.87
N LYS A 20 -19.48 -9.67 26.28
CA LYS A 20 -18.81 -10.85 26.88
C LYS A 20 -17.52 -10.40 27.56
N THR A 21 -17.36 -10.70 28.85
CA THR A 21 -16.09 -10.50 29.55
C THR A 21 -15.05 -11.46 28.97
N ILE A 22 -13.95 -10.91 28.47
CA ILE A 22 -12.80 -11.69 28.03
C ILE A 22 -11.93 -11.98 29.25
N TYR A 23 -12.07 -13.16 29.82
CA TYR A 23 -11.20 -13.62 30.90
C TYR A 23 -9.78 -13.86 30.37
N GLY A 24 -8.77 -13.38 31.09
CA GLY A 24 -7.36 -13.46 30.69
C GLY A 24 -6.88 -12.33 29.78
N PHE A 25 -7.70 -11.31 29.51
CA PHE A 25 -7.23 -10.07 28.87
C PHE A 25 -6.32 -9.30 29.83
N ASN A 26 -5.03 -9.23 29.51
CA ASN A 26 -4.10 -8.38 30.23
C ASN A 26 -4.11 -6.97 29.63
N THR A 27 -4.53 -5.98 30.41
CA THR A 27 -4.55 -4.57 29.98
C THR A 27 -3.16 -4.01 29.67
N GLU A 28 -2.10 -4.67 30.15
CA GLU A 28 -0.72 -4.31 29.85
C GLU A 28 -0.29 -4.74 28.44
N ASP A 29 -0.96 -5.72 27.82
CA ASP A 29 -0.65 -6.21 26.47
C ASP A 29 -1.28 -5.27 25.42
N THR A 30 -0.73 -4.07 25.32
CA THR A 30 -1.28 -2.98 24.50
C THR A 30 -0.24 -2.34 23.59
N PRO A 31 -0.54 -2.04 22.31
CA PRO A 31 0.39 -1.35 21.43
C PRO A 31 0.52 0.15 21.76
N PHE A 32 -0.33 0.68 22.66
CA PHE A 32 -0.43 2.11 22.92
C PHE A 32 0.59 2.61 23.96
N THR A 33 1.11 1.75 24.84
CA THR A 33 2.14 2.13 25.83
C THR A 33 3.52 1.58 25.44
N PRO A 34 4.64 2.25 25.83
CA PRO A 34 5.98 1.70 25.59
C PRO A 34 6.19 0.31 26.23
N PHE A 35 5.71 0.14 27.46
CA PHE A 35 5.78 -1.14 28.18
C PHE A 35 4.96 -2.23 27.47
N GLY A 36 3.72 -1.93 27.08
CA GLY A 36 2.89 -2.90 26.37
C GLY A 36 3.44 -3.27 24.99
N ARG A 37 4.03 -2.33 24.25
CA ARG A 37 4.74 -2.64 23.00
C ARG A 37 5.91 -3.58 23.21
N GLN A 38 6.68 -3.41 24.30
CA GLN A 38 7.77 -4.31 24.64
C GLN A 38 7.24 -5.72 24.95
N ARG A 39 6.17 -5.82 25.74
CA ARG A 39 5.51 -7.09 26.06
C ARG A 39 4.96 -7.81 24.83
N LEU A 40 4.37 -7.07 23.91
CA LEU A 40 3.86 -7.58 22.63
C LEU A 40 4.96 -7.87 21.61
N GLU A 41 6.25 -7.74 21.97
CA GLU A 41 7.40 -7.90 21.08
C GLU A 41 7.28 -7.06 19.79
N HIS A 42 6.70 -5.86 19.90
CA HIS A 42 6.43 -5.00 18.76
C HIS A 42 7.74 -4.60 18.07
N LYS A 43 7.90 -5.03 16.81
CA LYS A 43 9.08 -4.70 15.99
C LYS A 43 9.00 -3.26 15.49
N SER A 44 9.91 -2.42 15.98
CA SER A 44 10.10 -1.08 15.46
C SER A 44 10.54 -1.09 14.00
N LEU A 45 10.10 -0.09 13.25
CA LEU A 45 10.60 0.16 11.89
C LEU A 45 12.12 0.37 11.93
N GLN A 46 12.80 -0.16 10.91
CA GLN A 46 14.22 0.10 10.72
C GLN A 46 14.45 1.60 10.57
N SER A 47 15.49 2.13 11.22
CA SER A 47 15.78 3.58 11.27
C SER A 47 15.81 4.21 9.87
N LEU A 48 16.44 3.55 8.90
CA LEU A 48 16.50 4.01 7.52
C LEU A 48 15.11 4.12 6.85
N VAL A 49 14.24 3.13 7.07
CA VAL A 49 12.85 3.14 6.56
C VAL A 49 12.08 4.29 7.20
N TYR A 50 12.25 4.49 8.51
CA TYR A 50 11.57 5.55 9.26
C TYR A 50 11.97 6.95 8.75
N GLN A 51 13.25 7.17 8.45
CA GLN A 51 13.74 8.44 7.89
C GLN A 51 13.09 8.76 6.54
N GLU A 52 13.05 7.79 5.62
CA GLU A 52 12.41 7.98 4.32
C GLU A 52 10.88 8.10 4.44
N LEU A 53 10.27 7.38 5.37
CA LEU A 53 8.85 7.48 5.65
C LEU A 53 8.45 8.89 6.11
N ARG A 54 9.25 9.56 6.95
CA ARG A 54 8.99 10.97 7.33
C ARG A 54 9.00 11.91 6.12
N LYS A 55 9.95 11.73 5.20
CA LYS A 55 9.98 12.49 3.94
C LYS A 55 8.72 12.26 3.09
N LEU A 56 8.19 11.03 3.09
CA LEU A 56 6.93 10.72 2.40
C LEU A 56 5.72 11.38 3.07
N MET A 57 5.68 11.43 4.41
CA MET A 57 4.63 12.11 5.16
C MET A 57 4.59 13.61 4.90
N GLU A 58 5.75 14.24 4.73
CA GLU A 58 5.87 15.67 4.42
C GLU A 58 5.63 15.99 2.93
N SER A 59 5.60 14.97 2.07
CA SER A 59 5.45 15.16 0.63
C SER A 59 4.02 15.56 0.24
N LYS A 60 3.89 16.64 -0.54
CA LYS A 60 2.62 17.08 -1.13
C LYS A 60 2.54 16.63 -2.59
N ILE A 61 1.56 15.79 -2.90
CA ILE A 61 1.27 15.37 -4.28
C ILE A 61 -0.03 16.05 -4.72
N LEU A 62 0.07 16.92 -5.71
CA LEU A 62 -1.09 17.63 -6.28
C LEU A 62 -2.10 16.62 -6.85
N ASN A 63 -3.40 16.96 -6.76
CA ASN A 63 -4.50 16.18 -7.32
C ASN A 63 -4.58 14.72 -6.80
N ARG A 64 -4.25 14.51 -5.52
CA ARG A 64 -4.41 13.22 -4.83
C ARG A 64 -5.31 13.36 -3.61
N MET A 65 -6.11 12.33 -3.37
CA MET A 65 -6.98 12.21 -2.21
C MET A 65 -6.15 11.99 -0.94
N VAL A 66 -6.71 12.36 0.21
CA VAL A 66 -6.10 12.07 1.52
C VAL A 66 -5.90 10.55 1.70
N GLU A 67 -6.90 9.75 1.28
CA GLU A 67 -6.83 8.28 1.29
C GLU A 67 -5.61 7.75 0.53
N TYR A 68 -5.31 8.29 -0.65
CA TYR A 68 -4.14 7.88 -1.43
C TYR A 68 -2.83 8.16 -0.69
N LEU A 69 -2.71 9.32 -0.06
CA LEU A 69 -1.49 9.70 0.68
C LEU A 69 -1.29 8.80 1.90
N ASP A 70 -2.36 8.55 2.66
CA ASP A 70 -2.35 7.66 3.82
C ASP A 70 -2.00 6.22 3.43
N ASN A 71 -2.71 5.67 2.43
CA ASN A 71 -2.46 4.32 1.95
C ASN A 71 -1.07 4.17 1.30
N ARG A 72 -0.51 5.22 0.68
CA ARG A 72 0.87 5.23 0.16
C ARG A 72 1.88 5.06 1.30
N ILE A 73 1.73 5.78 2.41
CA ILE A 73 2.61 5.69 3.58
C ILE A 73 2.48 4.30 4.22
N SER A 74 1.25 3.84 4.42
CA SER A 74 0.93 2.51 4.97
C SER A 74 1.50 1.38 4.12
N ARG A 75 1.44 1.49 2.79
CA ARG A 75 2.00 0.48 1.87
C ARG A 75 3.53 0.48 1.91
N TYR A 76 4.15 1.66 1.99
CA TYR A 76 5.60 1.81 2.07
C TYR A 76 6.17 1.19 3.36
N SER A 77 5.53 1.44 4.50
CA SER A 77 5.92 0.84 5.78
C SER A 77 5.75 -0.68 5.77
N MET A 78 4.62 -1.19 5.27
CA MET A 78 4.35 -2.63 5.12
C MET A 78 5.41 -3.33 4.27
N LYS A 79 5.93 -2.66 3.23
CA LYS A 79 6.98 -3.21 2.36
C LYS A 79 8.40 -2.92 2.84
N SER A 80 8.57 -2.43 4.07
CA SER A 80 9.88 -2.06 4.64
C SER A 80 10.67 -1.13 3.72
N GLY A 81 9.96 -0.20 3.07
CA GLY A 81 10.52 0.76 2.13
C GLY A 81 11.08 0.17 0.83
N LYS A 82 10.78 -1.10 0.51
CA LYS A 82 11.30 -1.78 -0.68
C LYS A 82 10.32 -1.71 -1.86
N CYS A 83 10.88 -1.67 -3.06
CA CYS A 83 10.15 -1.82 -4.31
C CYS A 83 9.47 -3.19 -4.35
N GLU A 84 8.16 -3.24 -4.64
CA GLU A 84 7.41 -4.49 -4.68
C GLU A 84 7.84 -5.41 -5.82
N ILE A 85 8.49 -4.86 -6.85
CA ILE A 85 9.04 -5.58 -8.02
C ILE A 85 10.52 -5.92 -7.78
N THR A 86 11.41 -4.93 -7.68
CA THR A 86 12.86 -5.17 -7.63
C THR A 86 13.38 -5.61 -6.26
N LYS A 87 12.56 -5.48 -5.20
CA LYS A 87 12.91 -5.73 -3.79
C LYS A 87 14.03 -4.85 -3.22
N GLN A 88 14.54 -3.92 -4.00
CA GLN A 88 15.53 -2.94 -3.58
C GLN A 88 14.88 -1.87 -2.69
N PHE A 89 15.65 -1.34 -1.75
CA PHE A 89 15.23 -0.22 -0.91
C PHE A 89 15.00 1.04 -1.77
N LEU A 90 13.92 1.77 -1.49
CA LEU A 90 13.54 2.97 -2.21
C LEU A 90 13.65 4.20 -1.32
N PRO A 91 14.55 5.16 -1.62
CA PRO A 91 14.48 6.47 -0.98
C PRO A 91 13.20 7.20 -1.40
N ALA A 92 12.66 8.06 -0.55
CA ALA A 92 11.37 8.73 -0.73
C ALA A 92 11.25 9.44 -2.09
N LYS A 93 12.35 10.03 -2.56
CA LYS A 93 12.46 10.71 -3.87
C LYS A 93 12.21 9.80 -5.08
N ALA A 94 12.41 8.49 -4.92
CA ALA A 94 12.25 7.49 -5.97
C ALA A 94 10.94 6.67 -5.84
N VAL A 95 10.17 6.90 -4.77
CA VAL A 95 8.93 6.16 -4.49
C VAL A 95 7.80 6.70 -5.33
N HIS A 96 7.35 5.87 -6.27
CA HIS A 96 6.04 6.01 -6.91
C HIS A 96 5.05 5.02 -6.30
N CYS A 97 3.81 5.49 -6.12
CA CYS A 97 2.69 4.65 -5.72
C CYS A 97 1.84 4.43 -6.98
N HIS A 98 1.80 3.18 -7.40
CA HIS A 98 1.16 2.74 -8.63
C HIS A 98 -0.20 2.12 -8.31
N HIS A 99 -1.23 2.56 -9.02
CA HIS A 99 -2.53 1.89 -9.05
C HIS A 99 -2.42 0.62 -9.89
N TYR A 100 -2.59 -0.55 -9.27
CA TYR A 100 -2.55 -1.86 -9.93
C TYR A 100 -3.61 -1.98 -11.02
N LEU A 101 -4.86 -1.61 -10.70
CA LEU A 101 -5.88 -1.25 -11.68
C LEU A 101 -5.91 0.28 -11.78
N PRO A 102 -5.63 0.87 -12.95
CA PRO A 102 -5.66 2.32 -13.13
C PRO A 102 -7.05 2.93 -12.85
N LYS A 103 -7.08 4.19 -12.41
CA LYS A 103 -8.34 4.93 -12.18
C LYS A 103 -9.24 5.03 -13.41
N SER A 104 -8.63 5.17 -14.60
CA SER A 104 -9.36 5.19 -15.87
C SER A 104 -10.08 3.88 -16.17
N LEU A 105 -9.67 2.78 -15.54
CA LEU A 105 -10.26 1.44 -15.68
C LEU A 105 -11.07 1.04 -14.43
N GLY A 106 -11.49 2.02 -13.62
CA GLY A 106 -12.31 1.79 -12.43
C GLY A 106 -11.54 1.46 -11.15
N GLY A 107 -10.22 1.59 -11.14
CA GLY A 107 -9.42 1.47 -9.93
C GLY A 107 -9.64 2.63 -8.95
N ASP A 108 -9.45 2.35 -7.66
CA ASP A 108 -9.62 3.31 -6.56
C ASP A 108 -8.32 3.52 -5.77
N ASP A 109 -8.35 4.38 -4.75
CA ASP A 109 -7.19 4.68 -3.89
C ASP A 109 -7.04 3.69 -2.71
N LYS A 110 -7.76 2.56 -2.74
CA LYS A 110 -7.70 1.56 -1.67
C LYS A 110 -6.34 0.90 -1.59
N PHE A 111 -5.99 0.53 -0.36
CA PHE A 111 -4.69 -0.05 -0.03
C PHE A 111 -4.30 -1.27 -0.88
N ASP A 112 -5.26 -2.15 -1.20
CA ASP A 112 -5.07 -3.37 -1.99
C ASP A 112 -4.86 -3.08 -3.48
N ASN A 113 -5.30 -1.93 -3.98
CA ASN A 113 -5.04 -1.46 -5.34
C ASN A 113 -3.69 -0.72 -5.48
N LEU A 114 -3.01 -0.35 -4.39
CA LEU A 114 -1.78 0.43 -4.46
C LEU A 114 -0.50 -0.43 -4.39
N ARG A 115 0.54 -0.05 -5.14
CA ARG A 115 1.86 -0.71 -5.15
C ARG A 115 2.99 0.30 -5.01
N ILE A 116 3.95 0.01 -4.13
CA ILE A 116 5.15 0.84 -3.99
C ILE A 116 6.24 0.35 -4.92
N ILE A 117 6.63 1.18 -5.89
CA ILE A 117 7.61 0.84 -6.92
C ILE A 117 8.55 2.01 -7.21
N HIS A 118 9.69 1.72 -7.85
CA HIS A 118 10.60 2.75 -8.34
C HIS A 118 9.94 3.57 -9.45
N LYS A 119 10.23 4.87 -9.53
CA LYS A 119 9.72 5.77 -10.57
C LYS A 119 9.93 5.25 -12.01
N ASP A 120 11.09 4.67 -12.29
CA ASP A 120 11.43 4.16 -13.63
C ASP A 120 10.70 2.86 -13.95
N ILE A 121 10.44 2.02 -12.94
CA ILE A 121 9.57 0.85 -13.09
C ILE A 121 8.12 1.30 -13.33
N HIS A 122 7.66 2.36 -12.67
CA HIS A 122 6.34 2.92 -12.92
C HIS A 122 6.20 3.42 -14.36
N LEU A 123 7.22 4.11 -14.88
CA LEU A 123 7.29 4.53 -16.27
C LEU A 123 7.28 3.32 -17.21
N LEU A 124 8.09 2.30 -16.93
CA LEU A 124 8.16 1.08 -17.73
C LEU A 124 6.83 0.33 -17.81
N ILE A 125 6.02 0.33 -16.73
CA ILE A 125 4.68 -0.27 -16.75
C ILE A 125 3.75 0.45 -17.72
N HIS A 126 3.79 1.79 -17.80
CA HIS A 126 2.84 2.55 -18.62
C HIS A 126 3.32 2.85 -20.04
N THR A 127 4.60 2.65 -20.32
CA THR A 127 5.19 2.96 -21.63
C THR A 127 4.73 1.96 -22.70
N THR A 128 4.33 2.47 -23.88
CA THR A 128 4.01 1.68 -25.08
C THR A 128 5.13 1.67 -26.12
N ASN A 129 6.07 2.61 -26.04
CA ASN A 129 7.19 2.71 -26.97
C ASN A 129 8.23 1.61 -26.71
N LYS A 130 8.40 0.71 -27.69
CA LYS A 130 9.32 -0.42 -27.60
C LYS A 130 10.78 -0.01 -27.38
N MET A 131 11.26 1.06 -28.00
CA MET A 131 12.65 1.53 -27.80
C MET A 131 12.90 1.95 -26.35
N ILE A 132 11.94 2.62 -25.72
CA ILE A 132 12.04 3.05 -24.32
C ILE A 132 11.97 1.83 -23.39
N ILE A 133 11.10 0.86 -23.70
CA ILE A 133 11.00 -0.40 -22.96
C ILE A 133 12.35 -1.12 -22.98
N ASP A 134 12.91 -1.35 -24.17
CA ASP A 134 14.17 -2.08 -24.35
C ASP A 134 15.33 -1.35 -23.65
N HIS A 135 15.35 -0.01 -23.69
CA HIS A 135 16.34 0.80 -22.97
C HIS A 135 16.27 0.55 -21.45
N TYR A 136 15.10 0.71 -20.83
CA TYR A 136 14.95 0.55 -19.38
C TYR A 136 15.12 -0.89 -18.90
N VAL A 137 14.71 -1.89 -19.69
CA VAL A 137 14.94 -3.30 -19.35
C VAL A 137 16.43 -3.60 -19.24
N ASN A 138 17.22 -3.09 -20.18
CA ASN A 138 18.67 -3.26 -20.20
C ASN A 138 19.37 -2.42 -19.13
N GLU A 139 18.99 -1.15 -18.96
CA GLU A 139 19.58 -0.24 -17.97
C GLU A 139 19.36 -0.73 -16.54
N LEU A 140 18.12 -1.14 -16.22
CA LEU A 140 17.74 -1.61 -14.88
C LEU A 140 18.16 -3.07 -14.63
N LYS A 141 18.70 -3.77 -15.64
CA LYS A 141 19.13 -5.17 -15.58
C LYS A 141 18.07 -6.08 -14.96
N LEU A 142 16.84 -5.96 -15.46
CA LEU A 142 15.69 -6.65 -14.88
C LEU A 142 15.80 -8.16 -15.03
N LEU A 143 15.52 -8.87 -13.93
CA LEU A 143 15.46 -10.32 -13.93
C LEU A 143 14.16 -10.82 -14.58
N PRO A 144 14.14 -12.04 -15.17
CA PRO A 144 12.93 -12.60 -15.78
C PRO A 144 11.70 -12.59 -14.86
N GLU A 145 11.88 -12.87 -13.56
CA GLU A 145 10.81 -12.82 -12.56
C GLU A 145 10.24 -11.40 -12.36
N GLN A 146 11.10 -10.38 -12.42
CA GLN A 146 10.70 -8.98 -12.32
C GLN A 146 9.93 -8.55 -13.57
N ILE A 147 10.39 -8.99 -14.76
CA ILE A 147 9.70 -8.75 -16.04
C ILE A 147 8.32 -9.42 -16.04
N ALA A 148 8.22 -10.67 -15.58
CA ALA A 148 6.93 -11.36 -15.46
C ALA A 148 5.95 -10.59 -14.57
N LYS A 149 6.44 -10.02 -13.46
CA LYS A 149 5.62 -9.19 -12.57
C LYS A 149 5.23 -7.84 -13.18
N ILE A 150 6.14 -7.21 -13.93
CA ILE A 150 5.83 -5.99 -14.69
C ILE A 150 4.75 -6.29 -15.73
N ASN A 151 4.86 -7.41 -16.45
CA ASN A 151 3.87 -7.85 -17.44
C ASN A 151 2.49 -8.09 -16.82
N LEU A 152 2.42 -8.63 -15.60
CA LEU A 152 1.16 -8.72 -14.86
C LEU A 152 0.53 -7.33 -14.64
N TYR A 153 1.33 -6.33 -14.28
CA TYR A 153 0.83 -4.97 -14.01
C TYR A 153 0.44 -4.27 -15.33
N ARG A 154 1.22 -4.48 -16.40
CA ARG A 154 0.90 -4.01 -17.76
C ARG A 154 -0.43 -4.57 -18.25
N LYS A 155 -0.70 -5.85 -18.01
CA LYS A 155 -1.98 -6.47 -18.35
C LYS A 155 -3.16 -5.81 -17.64
N MET A 156 -3.03 -5.46 -16.36
CA MET A 156 -4.08 -4.71 -15.64
C MET A 156 -4.30 -3.30 -16.17
N CYS A 157 -3.30 -2.74 -16.85
CA CYS A 157 -3.39 -1.46 -17.55
C CYS A 157 -3.86 -1.60 -19.01
N ASN A 158 -4.28 -2.80 -19.45
CA ASN A 158 -4.60 -3.14 -20.85
C ASN A 158 -3.43 -2.90 -21.82
N LEU A 159 -2.19 -3.11 -21.38
CA LEU A 159 -0.97 -2.97 -22.17
C LEU A 159 -0.37 -4.34 -22.53
N GLN A 160 0.33 -4.38 -23.67
CA GLN A 160 1.03 -5.57 -24.14
C GLN A 160 2.24 -5.89 -23.27
N ASN A 161 2.58 -7.19 -23.19
CA ASN A 161 3.76 -7.67 -22.49
C ASN A 161 5.05 -7.14 -23.13
N ILE A 162 6.05 -6.92 -22.28
CA ILE A 162 7.45 -6.79 -22.69
C ILE A 162 7.90 -8.17 -23.20
N GLN A 163 8.43 -8.20 -24.42
CA GLN A 163 8.96 -9.38 -25.10
C GLN A 163 10.42 -9.61 -24.75
#